data_AF-A0A538GZW3-F1
#
_entry.id   AF-A0A538GZW3-F1
#
_cell.length_a   1.000
_cell.length_b   1.000
_cell.length_c   1.000
_cell.angle_alpha   90.00
_cell.angle_beta   90.00
_cell.angle_gamma   90.00
#
_symmetry.space_group_name_H-M   'P 1'
#
loop_
_entity.id
_entity.type
_entity.pdbx_description
1 polymer ?
#
loop_
_entity_poly.entity_id
_entity_poly.type
_entity_poly.pdbx_seq_one_letter_code
_entity_poly.pdbx_strand_id
1 'polypeptide(L)'
;MRAVVGTVDGVYLVDLEDETIMPLGAEEELPQRAPVEVSLPLLVDAAASGSTVVAVVDRRPPLVVSHDAGRTWREAGGGLPRGRAVAIADDDPDLVVYAARNRLYLSRDGGRFWSALTVELPEIQNVAFD
;
A
#
# COMPACT_ATOMS: atom_id res chain seq x y z
N MET A 1 25.07 -21.30 -5.47
CA MET A 1 23.68 -20.97 -5.05
C MET A 1 22.74 -22.01 -5.64
N ARG A 2 21.74 -22.53 -4.93
CA ARG A 2 20.91 -23.66 -5.41
C ARG A 2 19.48 -23.22 -5.75
N ALA A 3 18.92 -23.78 -6.82
CA ALA A 3 17.51 -23.65 -7.18
C ALA A 3 16.85 -25.02 -7.30
N VAL A 4 15.59 -25.13 -6.87
CA VAL A 4 14.75 -26.30 -7.10
C VAL A 4 13.77 -25.95 -8.23
N VAL A 5 13.77 -26.73 -9.31
CA VAL A 5 13.07 -26.44 -10.55
C VAL A 5 12.06 -27.55 -10.84
N GLY A 6 10.78 -27.21 -10.84
CA GLY A 6 9.71 -28.10 -11.27
C GLY A 6 9.57 -28.07 -12.78
N THR A 7 9.49 -29.23 -13.40
CA THR A 7 9.27 -29.41 -14.84
C THR A 7 8.15 -30.43 -15.07
N VAL A 8 7.76 -30.63 -16.33
CA VAL A 8 6.82 -31.69 -16.73
C VAL A 8 7.34 -33.10 -16.42
N ASP A 9 8.66 -33.27 -16.34
CA ASP A 9 9.33 -34.55 -16.11
C ASP A 9 9.69 -34.78 -14.64
N GLY A 10 9.36 -33.83 -13.76
CA GLY A 10 9.64 -33.88 -12.33
C GLY A 10 10.43 -32.68 -11.84
N VAL A 11 11.02 -32.84 -10.66
CA VAL A 11 11.74 -31.78 -9.96
C VAL A 11 13.25 -32.00 -10.14
N TYR A 12 13.99 -30.92 -10.37
CA TYR A 12 15.44 -30.91 -10.53
C TYR A 12 16.07 -29.93 -9.55
N LEU A 13 17.23 -30.29 -9.01
CA LEU A 13 18.05 -29.36 -8.24
C LEU A 13 19.19 -28.85 -9.12
N VAL A 14 19.28 -27.54 -9.28
CA VAL A 14 20.26 -26.89 -10.16
C VAL A 14 21.23 -26.08 -9.30
N ASP A 15 22.52 -26.32 -9.48
CA ASP A 15 23.55 -25.39 -9.02
C ASP A 15 23.66 -24.23 -10.02
N LEU A 16 23.41 -23.02 -9.53
CA LEU A 16 23.45 -21.81 -10.34
C LEU A 16 24.86 -21.24 -10.53
N GLU A 17 25.84 -21.68 -9.75
CA GLU A 17 27.24 -21.25 -9.90
C GLU A 17 27.95 -22.13 -10.92
N ASP A 18 27.77 -23.44 -10.81
CA ASP A 18 28.43 -24.41 -11.69
C ASP A 18 27.57 -24.81 -12.91
N GLU A 19 26.33 -24.32 -13.01
CA GLU A 19 25.36 -24.63 -14.07
C GLU A 19 25.10 -26.14 -14.24
N THR A 20 25.05 -26.88 -13.12
CA THR A 20 24.89 -28.34 -13.13
C THR A 20 23.60 -28.81 -12.46
N ILE A 21 23.11 -29.97 -12.89
CA ILE A 21 21.97 -30.67 -12.26
C ILE A 21 22.51 -31.63 -11.20
N MET A 22 21.99 -31.51 -9.98
CA MET A 22 22.31 -32.39 -8.85
C MET A 22 21.24 -33.48 -8.67
N PRO A 23 21.59 -34.64 -8.09
CA PRO A 23 20.62 -35.66 -7.73
C PRO A 23 19.67 -35.13 -6.65
N LEU A 24 18.35 -35.34 -6.82
CA LEU A 24 17.39 -35.05 -5.76
C LEU A 24 17.56 -36.02 -4.60
N GLY A 25 17.55 -35.48 -3.38
CA GLY A 25 17.30 -36.28 -2.18
C GLY A 25 15.86 -36.82 -2.18
N ALA A 26 15.63 -37.98 -1.55
CA ALA A 26 14.31 -38.66 -1.53
C ALA A 26 13.16 -37.84 -0.89
N GLU A 27 13.45 -36.66 -0.33
CA GLU A 27 12.51 -35.77 0.37
C GLU A 27 12.47 -34.34 -0.23
N GLU A 28 13.15 -34.08 -1.36
CA GLU A 28 13.16 -32.74 -1.97
C GLU A 28 11.89 -32.47 -2.78
N GLU A 29 10.88 -31.94 -2.09
CA GLU A 29 9.70 -31.35 -2.72
C GLU A 29 9.95 -29.90 -3.13
N LEU A 30 9.20 -29.41 -4.13
CA LEU A 30 9.20 -27.98 -4.44
C LEU A 30 8.76 -27.21 -3.20
N PRO A 31 9.55 -26.23 -2.71
CA PRO A 31 9.10 -25.41 -1.60
C PRO A 31 7.79 -24.74 -2.00
N GLN A 32 6.74 -24.96 -1.21
CA GLN A 32 5.48 -24.25 -1.40
C GLN A 32 5.78 -22.77 -1.21
N ARG A 33 5.65 -21.98 -2.28
CA ARG A 33 5.80 -20.53 -2.19
C ARG A 33 4.70 -20.05 -1.26
N ALA A 34 5.08 -19.56 -0.07
CA ALA A 34 4.14 -18.94 0.84
C ALA A 34 3.35 -17.88 0.05
N PRO A 35 2.02 -17.84 0.17
CA PRO A 35 1.22 -16.81 -0.46
C PRO A 35 1.83 -15.46 -0.10
N VAL A 36 2.12 -14.63 -1.11
CA VAL A 36 2.47 -13.25 -0.84
C VAL A 36 1.18 -12.60 -0.36
N GLU A 37 1.04 -12.39 0.95
CA GLU A 37 -0.05 -11.60 1.50
C GLU A 37 0.16 -10.14 1.11
N VAL A 38 -0.39 -9.78 -0.05
CA VAL A 38 -0.50 -8.39 -0.47
C VAL A 38 -1.65 -7.76 0.30
N SER A 39 -1.32 -6.97 1.33
CA SER A 39 -2.26 -6.02 1.92
C SER A 39 -2.50 -4.92 0.89
N LEU A 40 -3.55 -5.10 0.08
CA LEU A 40 -4.02 -4.05 -0.81
C LEU A 40 -4.41 -2.84 0.04
N PRO A 41 -4.20 -1.60 -0.47
CA PRO A 41 -4.66 -0.42 0.24
C PRO A 41 -6.17 -0.54 0.51
N LEU A 42 -6.56 -0.20 1.73
CA LEU A 42 -7.95 -0.24 2.19
C LEU A 42 -8.82 0.73 1.38
N LEU A 43 -8.24 1.89 1.05
CA LEU A 43 -8.87 2.99 0.31
C LEU A 43 -7.81 3.66 -0.56
N VAL A 44 -8.21 4.11 -1.73
CA VAL A 44 -7.38 4.91 -2.64
C VAL A 44 -8.22 6.06 -3.15
N ASP A 45 -7.64 7.25 -3.17
CA ASP A 45 -8.18 8.38 -3.92
C ASP A 45 -7.07 9.04 -4.76
N ALA A 46 -7.46 9.61 -5.89
CA ALA A 46 -6.53 10.20 -6.86
C ALA A 46 -7.08 11.54 -7.33
N ALA A 47 -6.22 12.56 -7.32
CA ALA A 47 -6.61 13.89 -7.75
C ALA A 47 -6.99 13.89 -9.25
N ALA A 48 -8.10 14.54 -9.59
CA ALA A 48 -8.52 14.74 -10.98
C ALA A 48 -7.53 15.61 -11.77
N SER A 49 -6.78 16.47 -11.07
CA SER A 49 -5.73 17.31 -11.62
C SER A 49 -4.39 17.09 -10.88
N GLY A 50 -3.27 17.22 -11.59
CA GLY A 50 -1.93 16.98 -11.03
C GLY A 50 -1.49 15.51 -11.07
N SER A 51 -0.81 15.05 -10.03
CA SER A 51 -0.23 13.69 -9.95
C SER A 51 -0.28 13.09 -8.55
N THR A 52 -1.12 13.65 -7.68
CA THR A 52 -1.28 13.19 -6.30
C THR A 52 -2.20 11.99 -6.23
N VAL A 53 -1.73 10.93 -5.58
CA VAL A 53 -2.53 9.75 -5.24
C VAL A 53 -2.31 9.46 -3.76
N VAL A 54 -3.40 9.26 -3.03
CA VAL A 54 -3.36 8.97 -1.60
C VAL A 54 -3.98 7.59 -1.36
N ALA A 55 -3.29 6.75 -0.61
CA ALA A 55 -3.77 5.43 -0.25
C ALA A 55 -3.71 5.21 1.27
N VAL A 56 -4.82 4.72 1.83
CA VAL A 56 -4.92 4.30 3.22
C VAL A 56 -4.55 2.82 3.32
N VAL A 57 -3.66 2.48 4.23
CA VAL A 57 -3.12 1.12 4.38
C VAL A 57 -3.33 0.59 5.80
N ASP A 58 -3.46 -0.72 5.96
CA ASP A 58 -3.68 -1.34 7.28
C ASP A 58 -2.35 -1.59 8.03
N ARG A 59 -1.56 -0.52 8.16
CA ARG A 59 -0.28 -0.50 8.87
C ARG A 59 -0.01 0.88 9.47
N ARG A 60 1.13 1.05 10.15
CA ARG A 60 1.58 2.36 10.62
C ARG A 60 2.84 2.79 9.87
N PRO A 61 2.90 4.03 9.37
CA PRO A 61 1.82 5.01 9.39
C PRO A 61 0.69 4.62 8.41
N PRO A 62 -0.56 5.07 8.64
CA PRO A 62 -1.76 4.54 7.97
C PRO A 62 -1.99 5.12 6.57
N LEU A 63 -1.02 5.85 6.03
CA LEU A 63 -1.12 6.55 4.76
C LEU A 63 0.17 6.40 3.95
N VAL A 64 0.00 6.22 2.64
CA VAL A 64 1.07 6.44 1.67
C VAL A 64 0.58 7.41 0.61
N VAL A 65 1.47 8.28 0.16
CA VAL A 65 1.18 9.32 -0.83
C VAL A 65 2.17 9.20 -1.97
N SER A 66 1.65 9.29 -3.19
CA SER A 66 2.43 9.52 -4.40
C SER A 66 2.14 10.93 -4.90
N HIS A 67 3.16 11.59 -5.43
CA HIS A 67 3.03 12.87 -6.14
C HIS A 67 3.46 12.77 -7.61
N ASP A 68 3.64 11.54 -8.13
CA ASP A 68 4.15 11.27 -9.47
C ASP A 68 3.30 10.22 -10.20
N ALA A 69 1.99 10.23 -9.93
CA ALA A 69 0.98 9.36 -10.52
C ALA A 69 1.21 7.87 -10.21
N GLY A 70 1.63 7.57 -8.97
CA GLY A 70 1.82 6.22 -8.47
C GLY A 70 3.15 5.56 -8.85
N ARG A 71 4.10 6.29 -9.45
CA ARG A 71 5.43 5.75 -9.78
C ARG A 71 6.28 5.54 -8.54
N THR A 72 6.26 6.48 -7.61
CA THR A 72 6.90 6.37 -6.30
C THR A 72 5.92 6.74 -5.18
N TRP A 73 6.13 6.11 -4.03
CA TRP A 73 5.27 6.23 -2.87
C TRP A 73 6.10 6.59 -1.65
N ARG A 74 5.56 7.47 -0.80
CA ARG A 74 6.17 7.87 0.47
C ARG A 74 5.19 7.64 1.60
N GLU A 75 5.71 7.20 2.73
CA GLU A 75 4.93 7.09 3.95
C GLU A 75 4.53 8.48 4.47
N ALA A 76 3.29 8.60 4.92
CA ALA A 76 2.71 9.85 5.41
C ALA A 76 1.73 9.56 6.56
N GLY A 77 1.21 10.61 7.20
CA GLY A 77 0.20 10.44 8.26
C GLY A 77 0.78 9.95 9.59
N GLY A 78 2.04 10.28 9.90
CA GLY A 78 2.61 10.06 11.22
C GLY A 78 1.75 10.71 12.30
N GLY A 79 1.23 9.90 13.23
CA GLY A 79 0.31 10.37 14.29
C GLY A 79 -1.18 10.38 13.90
N LEU A 80 -1.54 10.03 12.66
CA LEU A 80 -2.94 9.83 12.30
C LEU A 80 -3.49 8.53 12.93
N PRO A 81 -4.76 8.52 13.38
CA PRO A 81 -5.46 7.29 13.75
C PRO A 81 -5.68 6.37 12.55
N ARG A 82 -6.29 5.20 12.77
CA ARG A 82 -6.71 4.32 11.67
C ARG A 82 -7.73 5.04 10.76
N GLY A 83 -7.46 5.01 9.46
CA GLY A 83 -8.25 5.69 8.44
C GLY A 83 -9.48 4.90 8.03
N ARG A 84 -10.51 5.63 7.62
CA ARG A 84 -11.80 5.09 7.17
C ARG A 84 -12.30 5.66 5.85
N ALA A 85 -11.90 6.89 5.55
CA ALA A 85 -12.17 7.53 4.27
C ALA A 85 -11.06 8.54 3.99
N VAL A 86 -10.82 8.84 2.72
CA VAL A 86 -9.93 9.91 2.28
C VAL A 86 -10.52 10.51 1.02
N ALA A 87 -10.40 11.82 0.87
CA ALA A 87 -10.80 12.55 -0.33
C ALA A 87 -9.74 13.60 -0.68
N ILE A 88 -9.51 13.81 -1.96
CA ILE A 88 -8.69 14.88 -2.55
C ILE A 88 -9.62 15.82 -3.31
N ALA A 89 -9.39 17.13 -3.23
CA ALA A 89 -10.20 18.08 -4.00
C ALA A 89 -9.86 17.99 -5.50
N ASP A 90 -10.87 18.13 -6.35
CA ASP A 90 -10.72 17.98 -7.80
C ASP A 90 -9.84 19.09 -8.43
N ASP A 91 -9.97 20.32 -7.92
CA ASP A 91 -9.30 21.52 -8.40
C ASP A 91 -8.02 21.88 -7.62
N ASP A 92 -7.81 21.26 -6.46
CA ASP A 92 -6.64 21.48 -5.60
C ASP A 92 -6.10 20.15 -5.02
N PRO A 93 -5.12 19.50 -5.69
CA PRO A 93 -4.53 18.24 -5.22
C PRO A 93 -3.74 18.36 -3.91
N ASP A 94 -3.46 19.58 -3.43
CA ASP A 94 -2.83 19.79 -2.13
C ASP A 94 -3.87 19.74 -0.99
N LEU A 95 -5.15 19.92 -1.30
CA LEU A 95 -6.24 19.87 -0.34
C LEU A 95 -6.76 18.43 -0.18
N VAL A 96 -6.47 17.83 0.96
CA VAL A 96 -6.84 16.43 1.25
C VAL A 96 -7.53 16.34 2.59
N VAL A 97 -8.68 15.65 2.63
CA VAL A 97 -9.38 15.31 3.88
C VAL A 97 -9.20 13.83 4.19
N TYR A 98 -8.79 13.54 5.42
CA TYR A 98 -8.66 12.20 5.95
C TYR A 98 -9.64 11.99 7.11
N ALA A 99 -10.44 10.95 7.03
CA ALA A 99 -11.38 10.59 8.08
C ALA A 99 -10.85 9.44 8.94
N ALA A 100 -10.74 9.69 10.23
CA ALA A 100 -10.67 8.65 11.25
C ALA A 100 -12.09 8.21 11.66
N ARG A 101 -12.24 7.51 12.79
CA ARG A 101 -13.55 7.03 13.26
C ARG A 101 -14.58 8.14 13.46
N ASN A 102 -14.22 9.23 14.14
CA ASN A 102 -15.13 10.29 14.58
C ASN A 102 -14.55 11.70 14.35
N ARG A 103 -13.40 11.80 13.68
CA ARG A 103 -12.67 13.05 13.49
C ARG A 103 -12.10 13.14 12.09
N LEU A 104 -12.12 14.36 11.56
CA LEU A 104 -11.54 14.73 10.28
C LEU A 104 -10.17 15.38 10.49
N TYR A 105 -9.28 15.14 9.55
CA TYR A 105 -7.97 15.76 9.44
C TYR A 105 -7.86 16.40 8.06
N LEU A 106 -7.34 17.61 8.01
CA LEU A 106 -7.14 18.36 6.78
C LEU A 106 -5.65 18.53 6.51
N SER A 107 -5.25 18.23 5.29
CA SER A 107 -3.97 18.64 4.71
C SER A 107 -4.20 19.70 3.65
N ARG A 108 -3.25 20.63 3.53
CA ARG A 108 -3.21 21.71 2.53
C ARG A 108 -1.89 21.70 1.75
N ASP A 109 -1.19 20.56 1.77
CA ASP A 109 0.12 20.37 1.14
C ASP A 109 0.29 18.95 0.58
N GLY A 110 -0.83 18.36 0.16
CA GLY A 110 -0.87 17.06 -0.52
C GLY A 110 -0.61 15.89 0.43
N GLY A 111 -0.97 16.02 1.71
CA GLY A 111 -0.86 14.96 2.71
C GLY A 111 0.48 14.88 3.42
N ARG A 112 1.33 15.92 3.36
CA ARG A 112 2.60 15.97 4.09
C ARG A 112 2.37 16.33 5.55
N PHE A 113 1.56 17.35 5.81
CA PHE A 113 1.16 17.77 7.15
C PHE A 113 -0.36 17.71 7.30
N TRP A 114 -0.79 17.39 8.53
CA TRP A 114 -2.19 17.15 8.86
C TRP A 114 -2.58 17.95 10.09
N SER A 115 -3.71 18.66 9.99
CA SER A 115 -4.32 19.37 11.11
C SER A 115 -5.65 18.70 11.47
N ALA A 116 -5.83 18.37 12.75
CA ALA A 116 -7.10 17.87 13.23
C ALA A 116 -8.16 18.97 13.20
N LEU A 117 -9.30 18.70 12.59
CA LEU A 117 -10.46 19.59 12.70
C LEU A 117 -11.08 19.41 14.09
N THR A 118 -11.60 20.51 14.64
CA THR A 118 -12.20 20.52 15.99
C THR A 118 -13.58 19.89 16.03
N VAL A 119 -14.21 19.66 14.88
CA VAL A 119 -15.50 18.99 14.79
C VAL A 119 -15.36 17.51 15.14
N GLU A 120 -16.25 17.04 16.00
CA GLU A 120 -16.45 15.64 16.28
C GLU A 120 -17.78 15.19 15.67
N LEU A 121 -17.74 14.07 14.96
CA LEU A 121 -18.87 13.52 14.23
C LEU A 121 -19.22 12.14 14.79
N PRO A 122 -20.45 11.64 14.55
CA PRO A 122 -20.73 10.22 14.63
C PRO A 122 -19.75 9.40 13.75
N GLU A 123 -19.87 8.08 13.82
CA GLU A 123 -18.97 7.19 13.10
C GLU A 123 -18.95 7.46 11.59
N ILE A 124 -17.82 7.95 11.09
CA ILE A 124 -17.63 8.38 9.71
C ILE A 124 -17.45 7.15 8.82
N GLN A 125 -18.17 7.12 7.70
CA GLN A 125 -18.11 6.06 6.68
C GLN A 125 -17.50 6.53 5.37
N ASN A 126 -17.72 7.78 4.99
CA ASN A 126 -17.24 8.34 3.73
C ASN A 126 -16.98 9.85 3.87
N VAL A 127 -16.20 10.41 2.95
CA VAL A 127 -15.92 11.84 2.84
C VAL A 127 -15.69 12.18 1.37
N ALA A 128 -16.17 13.36 0.95
CA ALA A 128 -15.97 13.92 -0.38
C ALA A 128 -15.97 15.45 -0.28
N PHE A 129 -15.40 16.11 -1.29
CA PHE A 129 -15.61 17.54 -1.53
C PHE A 129 -16.92 17.74 -2.32
N ASP A 130 -17.49 18.93 -2.22
CA ASP A 130 -18.70 19.38 -2.96
C ASP A 130 -18.30 20.14 -4.24
#